data_AF-A0A929FXG7-F1
#
_entry.id   AF-A0A929FXG7-F1
#
_cell.length_a   1.000
_cell.length_b   1.000
_cell.length_c   1.000
_cell.angle_alpha   90.00
_cell.angle_beta   90.00
_cell.angle_gamma   90.00
#
_symmetry.space_group_name_H-M   'P 1'
#
loop_
_entity.id
_entity.type
_entity.pdbx_description
1 polymer ?
#
loop_
_entity_poly.entity_id
_entity_poly.type
_entity_poly.pdbx_seq_one_letter_code
_entity_poly.pdbx_strand_id
1 'polypeptide(L)'
;MFTPDPIPRHTGPPASSTPLGDYLAGEGPGVDGGYAVLPRSLAENMPLPWQQQMRNLLAEFHQAYGYLQWPVYRVVPSRYEWLADLDEDQLAEVGCTIEVGDGGDLEYRLRDGSRVPDPENHRVLVSCLDPIPRNPPDGQQPPPAAPAPQQW
;
A
#
# COMPACT_ATOMS: atom_id res chain seq x y z
N MET A 1 -19.23 49.59 26.66
CA MET A 1 -17.98 49.12 26.01
C MET A 1 -18.19 47.65 25.70
N PHE A 2 -18.27 47.27 24.41
CA PHE A 2 -18.29 45.87 23.99
C PHE A 2 -16.83 45.43 23.79
N THR A 3 -16.32 44.59 24.70
CA THR A 3 -15.12 43.79 24.43
C THR A 3 -15.54 42.62 23.54
N PRO A 4 -15.04 42.51 22.29
CA PRO A 4 -15.29 41.34 21.49
C PRO A 4 -14.65 40.13 22.17
N ASP A 5 -15.43 39.06 22.33
CA ASP A 5 -14.98 37.77 22.84
C ASP A 5 -13.78 37.28 21.99
N PRO A 6 -12.70 36.74 22.60
CA PRO A 6 -11.55 36.26 21.86
C PRO A 6 -11.95 35.13 20.89
N ILE A 7 -11.47 35.22 19.65
CA ILE A 7 -11.66 34.22 18.61
C ILE A 7 -11.23 32.84 19.16
N PRO A 8 -12.09 31.80 19.11
CA PRO A 8 -11.72 30.47 19.57
C PRO A 8 -10.50 29.99 18.79
N ARG A 9 -9.38 29.79 19.48
CA ARG A 9 -8.19 29.17 18.88
C ARG A 9 -8.49 27.68 18.76
N HIS A 10 -8.51 27.15 17.54
CA HIS A 10 -8.57 25.71 17.31
C HIS A 10 -7.40 25.04 18.04
N THR A 11 -7.69 24.27 19.08
CA THR A 11 -6.75 23.45 19.85
C THR A 11 -6.41 22.16 19.10
N GLY A 12 -5.96 22.30 17.86
CA GLY A 12 -5.41 21.21 17.06
C GLY A 12 -3.93 21.47 16.78
N PRO A 13 -3.14 20.41 16.52
CA PRO A 13 -1.82 20.58 15.92
C PRO A 13 -1.92 21.44 14.65
N PRO A 14 -0.88 22.21 14.30
CA PRO A 14 -0.92 23.08 13.13
C PRO A 14 -1.32 22.27 11.88
N ALA A 15 -2.16 22.87 11.03
CA ALA A 15 -2.56 22.24 9.77
C ALA A 15 -1.30 21.87 8.98
N SER A 16 -1.14 20.58 8.69
CA SER A 16 0.02 20.08 7.97
C SER A 16 0.17 20.78 6.61
N SER A 17 1.42 21.07 6.23
CA SER A 17 1.74 21.56 4.89
C SER A 17 1.77 20.44 3.85
N THR A 18 1.67 19.18 4.28
CA THR A 18 1.69 17.96 3.45
C THR A 18 0.56 17.00 3.84
N PRO A 19 -0.71 17.44 3.85
CA PRO A 19 -1.82 16.66 4.43
C PRO A 19 -2.00 15.28 3.78
N LEU A 20 -1.79 15.15 2.46
CA LEU A 20 -1.84 13.87 1.77
C LEU A 20 -0.64 12.97 2.13
N GLY A 21 0.55 13.56 2.24
CA GLY A 21 1.76 12.82 2.63
C GLY A 21 1.64 12.26 4.03
N ASP A 22 1.13 13.05 4.97
CA ASP A 22 0.91 12.63 6.35
C ASP A 22 -0.14 11.52 6.47
N TYR A 23 -1.20 11.57 5.65
CA TYR A 23 -2.20 10.51 5.58
C TYR A 23 -1.60 9.20 5.04
N LEU A 24 -0.80 9.27 3.98
CA LEU A 24 -0.16 8.11 3.37
C LEU A 24 1.01 7.55 4.20
N ALA A 25 1.62 8.36 5.06
CA ALA A 25 2.65 7.90 5.99
C ALA A 25 2.10 7.03 7.14
N GLY A 26 0.77 7.00 7.33
CA GLY A 26 0.13 6.10 8.29
C GLY A 26 0.16 4.62 7.87
N GLU A 27 -0.16 3.73 8.80
CA GLU A 27 -0.25 2.27 8.56
C GLU A 27 -1.53 1.87 7.79
N GLY A 28 -1.90 2.65 6.77
CA GLY A 28 -3.07 2.39 5.94
C GLY A 28 -2.85 1.23 4.97
N PRO A 29 -3.89 0.47 4.62
CA PRO A 29 -3.77 -0.61 3.64
C PRO A 29 -3.43 -0.07 2.25
N GLY A 30 -2.59 -0.80 1.52
CA GLY A 30 -2.27 -0.50 0.12
C GLY A 30 -1.29 0.66 -0.08
N VAL A 31 -0.57 1.08 0.97
CA VAL A 31 0.47 2.11 0.88
C VAL A 31 1.82 1.53 1.27
N ASP A 32 2.83 1.80 0.45
CA ASP A 32 4.24 1.57 0.77
C ASP A 32 5.07 2.85 0.55
N GLY A 33 6.40 2.75 0.68
CA GLY A 33 7.28 3.91 0.54
C GLY A 33 7.32 4.54 -0.86
N GLY A 34 6.81 3.87 -1.90
CA GLY A 34 6.83 4.33 -3.28
C GLY A 34 5.44 4.56 -3.89
N TYR A 35 4.41 3.84 -3.43
CA TYR A 35 3.11 3.78 -4.09
C TYR A 35 1.94 3.72 -3.10
N ALA A 36 0.84 4.36 -3.50
CA ALA A 36 -0.48 4.13 -2.93
C ALA A 36 -1.33 3.42 -4.00
N VAL A 37 -1.77 2.20 -3.69
CA VAL A 37 -2.56 1.36 -4.58
C VAL A 37 -4.00 1.35 -4.10
N LEU A 38 -4.92 1.71 -5.01
CA LEU A 38 -6.35 1.55 -4.78
C LEU A 38 -6.88 0.40 -5.65
N PRO A 39 -7.36 -0.70 -5.04
CA PRO A 39 -7.99 -1.80 -5.75
C PRO A 39 -9.23 -1.31 -6.50
N ARG A 40 -9.27 -1.55 -7.82
CA ARG A 40 -10.33 -1.06 -8.70
C ARG A 40 -11.73 -1.50 -8.24
N SER A 41 -11.88 -2.75 -7.80
CA SER A 41 -13.17 -3.26 -7.31
C SER A 41 -13.67 -2.50 -6.09
N LEU A 42 -12.78 -2.12 -5.16
CA LEU A 42 -13.18 -1.30 -4.01
C LEU A 42 -13.51 0.14 -4.43
N ALA A 43 -12.72 0.71 -5.33
CA ALA A 43 -12.93 2.07 -5.83
C ALA A 43 -14.28 2.23 -6.54
N GLU A 44 -14.65 1.26 -7.38
CA GLU A 44 -15.90 1.27 -8.15
C GLU A 44 -17.14 0.96 -7.28
N ASN A 45 -16.96 0.31 -6.13
CA ASN A 45 -18.04 0.05 -5.16
C ASN A 45 -18.22 1.15 -4.11
N MET A 46 -17.44 2.22 -4.16
CA MET A 46 -17.62 3.37 -3.26
C MET A 46 -19.02 4.00 -3.46
N PRO A 47 -19.57 4.69 -2.45
CA PRO A 47 -20.79 5.48 -2.62
C PRO A 47 -20.68 6.47 -3.79
N LEU A 48 -21.78 6.69 -4.52
CA LEU A 48 -21.78 7.55 -5.72
C LEU A 48 -21.17 8.96 -5.48
N PRO A 49 -21.42 9.66 -4.36
CA PRO A 49 -20.77 10.95 -4.10
C PRO A 49 -19.24 10.85 -4.06
N TRP A 50 -18.70 9.77 -3.49
CA TRP A 50 -17.25 9.54 -3.41
C TRP A 50 -16.67 9.21 -4.78
N GLN A 51 -17.39 8.42 -5.59
CA GLN A 51 -16.98 8.16 -6.97
C GLN A 51 -16.90 9.46 -7.79
N GLN A 52 -17.88 10.36 -7.63
CA GLN A 52 -17.88 11.65 -8.33
C GLN A 52 -16.72 12.55 -7.89
N GLN A 53 -16.48 12.64 -6.58
CA GLN A 53 -15.35 13.40 -6.02
C GLN A 53 -14.01 12.84 -6.52
N MET A 54 -13.82 11.52 -6.43
CA MET A 54 -12.61 10.83 -6.89
C MET A 54 -12.40 11.02 -8.39
N ARG A 55 -13.44 10.87 -9.21
CA ARG A 55 -13.36 11.08 -10.66
C ARG A 55 -12.88 12.49 -10.99
N ASN A 56 -13.42 13.51 -10.33
CA ASN A 56 -13.04 14.90 -10.59
C ASN A 56 -11.58 15.15 -10.18
N LEU A 57 -11.17 14.65 -8.99
CA LEU A 57 -9.79 14.74 -8.53
C LEU A 57 -8.81 14.06 -9.49
N LEU A 58 -9.12 12.84 -9.94
CA LEU A 58 -8.30 12.12 -10.91
C LEU A 58 -8.23 12.84 -12.26
N ALA A 59 -9.32 13.48 -12.70
CA ALA A 59 -9.32 14.26 -13.94
C ALA A 59 -8.39 15.48 -13.83
N GLU A 60 -8.46 16.24 -12.74
CA GLU A 60 -7.56 17.36 -12.47
C GLU A 60 -6.10 16.89 -12.35
N PHE A 61 -5.88 15.76 -11.66
CA PHE A 61 -4.57 15.16 -11.49
C PHE A 61 -3.95 14.74 -12.84
N HIS A 62 -4.72 14.06 -13.71
CA HIS A 62 -4.26 13.70 -15.05
C HIS A 62 -4.04 14.91 -15.95
N GLN A 63 -4.83 15.98 -15.79
CA GLN A 63 -4.58 17.22 -16.51
C GLN A 63 -3.29 17.90 -16.05
N ALA A 64 -3.02 17.90 -14.75
CA ALA A 64 -1.82 18.52 -14.17
C ALA A 64 -0.54 17.75 -14.53
N TYR A 65 -0.57 16.42 -14.51
CA TYR A 65 0.62 15.56 -14.68
C TYR A 65 0.65 14.76 -15.98
N GLY A 66 -0.32 14.96 -16.87
CA GLY A 66 -0.45 14.21 -18.13
C GLY A 66 0.67 14.47 -19.14
N TYR A 67 1.53 15.46 -18.88
CA TYR A 67 2.76 15.69 -19.66
C TYR A 67 3.84 14.64 -19.37
N LEU A 68 3.75 13.90 -18.26
CA LEU A 68 4.65 12.80 -17.95
C LEU A 68 4.29 11.56 -18.78
N GLN A 69 5.29 10.78 -19.18
CA GLN A 69 5.08 9.48 -19.82
C GLN A 69 4.99 8.39 -18.75
N TRP A 70 3.77 8.01 -18.41
CA TRP A 70 3.52 6.99 -17.40
C TRP A 70 3.75 5.60 -18.01
N PRO A 71 4.63 4.76 -17.43
CA PRO A 71 4.70 3.38 -17.83
C PRO A 71 3.46 2.62 -17.38
N VAL A 72 3.24 1.45 -17.96
CA VAL A 72 2.24 0.50 -17.44
C VAL A 72 2.82 -0.18 -16.20
N TYR A 73 2.21 0.04 -15.05
CA TYR A 73 2.59 -0.61 -13.80
C TYR A 73 1.88 -1.96 -13.64
N ARG A 74 2.62 -2.99 -13.26
CA ARG A 74 2.08 -4.28 -12.85
C ARG A 74 2.14 -4.37 -11.33
N VAL A 75 0.97 -4.39 -10.69
CA VAL A 75 0.84 -4.54 -9.24
C VAL A 75 0.56 -6.00 -8.91
N VAL A 76 1.27 -6.54 -7.92
CA VAL A 76 1.12 -7.92 -7.45
C VAL A 76 0.80 -7.90 -5.95
N PRO A 77 -0.32 -8.49 -5.50
CA PRO A 77 -0.61 -8.65 -4.09
C PRO A 77 0.54 -9.42 -3.43
N SER A 78 1.10 -8.85 -2.37
CA SER A 78 2.28 -9.40 -1.72
C SER A 78 2.15 -9.34 -0.22
N ARG A 79 2.88 -10.21 0.49
CA ARG A 79 3.01 -10.18 1.94
C ARG A 79 4.46 -10.35 2.35
N TYR A 80 4.81 -9.86 3.52
CA TYR A 80 6.16 -10.00 4.06
C TYR A 80 6.35 -11.36 4.72
N GLU A 81 7.28 -12.14 4.19
CA GLU A 81 7.72 -13.43 4.72
C GLU A 81 9.23 -13.39 5.05
N TRP A 82 9.68 -14.27 5.94
CA TRP A 82 11.11 -14.45 6.20
C TRP A 82 11.77 -15.21 5.06
N LEU A 83 12.96 -14.77 4.65
CA LEU A 83 13.67 -15.38 3.53
C LEU A 83 13.98 -16.86 3.80
N ALA A 84 14.29 -17.20 5.05
CA ALA A 84 14.59 -18.56 5.49
C ALA A 84 13.37 -19.52 5.44
N ASP A 85 12.15 -18.97 5.45
CA ASP A 85 10.91 -19.76 5.41
C ASP A 85 10.43 -20.04 3.98
N LEU A 86 11.11 -19.49 2.96
CA LEU A 86 10.70 -19.61 1.56
C LEU A 86 11.13 -20.93 0.94
N ASP A 87 10.26 -21.48 0.10
CA ASP A 87 10.62 -22.59 -0.79
C ASP A 87 11.44 -22.11 -2.01
N GLU A 88 11.98 -23.05 -2.79
CA GLU A 88 12.85 -22.75 -3.94
C GLU A 88 12.15 -21.88 -5.01
N ASP A 89 10.86 -22.12 -5.26
CA ASP A 89 10.07 -21.36 -6.22
C ASP A 89 9.87 -19.91 -5.75
N GLN A 90 9.53 -19.72 -4.47
CA GLN A 90 9.38 -18.41 -3.84
C GLN A 90 10.70 -17.65 -3.77
N LEU A 91 11.81 -18.33 -3.48
CA LEU A 91 13.15 -17.74 -3.52
C LEU A 91 13.48 -17.24 -4.92
N ALA A 92 13.25 -18.06 -5.94
CA ALA A 92 13.50 -17.68 -7.32
C ALA A 92 12.66 -16.45 -7.74
N GLU A 93 11.41 -16.36 -7.27
CA GLU A 93 10.52 -15.21 -7.48
C GLU A 93 11.11 -13.91 -6.92
N VAL A 94 11.62 -13.93 -5.68
CA VAL A 94 12.27 -12.77 -5.04
C VAL A 94 13.70 -12.55 -5.50
N GLY A 95 14.19 -13.35 -6.46
CA GLY A 95 15.53 -13.25 -7.02
C GLY A 95 16.62 -13.76 -6.07
N CYS A 96 16.28 -14.72 -5.24
CA CYS A 96 17.20 -15.44 -4.35
C CYS A 96 17.33 -16.91 -4.77
N THR A 97 18.46 -17.52 -4.43
CA THR A 97 18.70 -18.96 -4.55
C THR A 97 19.40 -19.47 -3.29
N ILE A 98 19.23 -20.76 -3.00
CA ILE A 98 20.01 -21.46 -1.97
C ILE A 98 21.10 -22.27 -2.65
N GLU A 99 22.33 -22.10 -2.19
CA GLU A 99 23.49 -22.88 -2.61
C GLU A 99 24.11 -23.58 -1.41
N VAL A 100 24.76 -24.72 -1.66
CA VAL A 100 25.57 -25.40 -0.64
C VAL A 100 26.99 -24.85 -0.74
N GLY A 101 27.46 -24.16 0.31
CA GLY A 101 28.82 -23.63 0.37
C GLY A 101 29.88 -24.72 0.52
N ASP A 102 31.15 -24.35 0.41
CA ASP A 102 32.30 -25.28 0.50
C ASP A 102 32.36 -26.06 1.83
N GLY A 103 31.74 -25.51 2.88
CA GLY A 103 31.63 -26.13 4.21
C GLY A 103 30.43 -27.08 4.38
N GLY A 104 29.55 -27.20 3.38
CA GLY A 104 28.30 -27.95 3.48
C GLY A 104 27.11 -27.18 4.07
N ASP A 105 27.32 -25.91 4.45
CA ASP A 105 26.26 -25.04 4.95
C ASP A 105 25.42 -24.44 3.81
N LEU A 106 24.16 -24.11 4.11
CA LEU A 106 23.27 -23.44 3.17
C LEU A 106 23.58 -21.94 3.13
N GLU A 107 23.84 -21.41 1.93
CA GLU A 107 24.05 -19.99 1.67
C GLU A 107 22.93 -19.44 0.77
N TYR A 108 22.26 -18.40 1.25
CA TYR A 108 21.28 -17.65 0.45
C TYR A 108 22.01 -16.61 -0.39
N ARG A 109 21.73 -16.58 -1.69
CA ARG A 109 22.38 -15.68 -2.65
C ARG A 109 21.34 -14.92 -3.46
N LEU A 110 21.60 -13.64 -3.65
CA LEU A 110 20.86 -12.80 -4.59
C LEU A 110 21.22 -13.17 -6.03
N ARG A 111 20.41 -12.74 -6.99
CA ARG A 111 20.63 -12.97 -8.42
C ARG A 111 21.99 -12.45 -8.94
N ASP A 112 22.57 -11.45 -8.28
CA ASP A 112 23.90 -10.93 -8.62
C ASP A 112 25.05 -11.79 -8.04
N GLY A 113 24.73 -12.87 -7.33
CA GLY A 113 25.67 -13.77 -6.67
C GLY A 113 26.09 -13.33 -5.26
N SER A 114 25.61 -12.17 -4.78
CA SER A 114 25.92 -11.67 -3.45
C SER A 114 25.25 -12.51 -2.37
N ARG A 115 25.98 -12.84 -1.31
CA ARG A 115 25.43 -13.57 -0.16
C ARG A 115 24.51 -12.66 0.65
N VAL A 116 23.34 -13.17 1.03
CA VAL A 116 22.44 -12.50 1.97
C VAL A 116 22.95 -12.74 3.40
N PRO A 117 23.29 -11.67 4.15
CA PRO A 117 23.62 -11.81 5.56
C PRO A 117 22.33 -12.07 6.37
N ASP A 118 22.42 -12.99 7.33
CA ASP A 118 21.35 -13.27 8.31
C ASP A 118 19.95 -13.50 7.69
N PRO A 119 19.77 -14.57 6.89
CA PRO A 119 18.53 -14.85 6.18
C PRO A 119 17.32 -15.03 7.11
N GLU A 120 17.55 -15.48 8.35
CA GLU A 120 16.53 -15.68 9.39
C GLU A 120 15.85 -14.37 9.82
N ASN A 121 16.57 -13.24 9.73
CA ASN A 121 16.04 -11.92 10.07
C ASN A 121 15.80 -11.03 8.83
N HIS A 122 15.88 -11.60 7.63
CA HIS A 122 15.65 -10.88 6.39
C HIS A 122 14.22 -11.11 5.88
N ARG A 123 13.42 -10.04 5.80
CA ARG A 123 12.04 -10.11 5.27
C ARG A 123 11.98 -9.65 3.83
N VAL A 124 11.23 -10.38 3.02
CA VAL A 124 11.00 -10.06 1.60
C VAL A 124 9.51 -10.08 1.28
N LEU A 125 9.13 -9.37 0.21
CA LEU A 125 7.77 -9.42 -0.32
C LEU A 125 7.63 -10.63 -1.23
N VAL A 126 6.67 -11.49 -0.92
CA VAL A 126 6.32 -12.66 -1.73
C VAL A 126 4.89 -12.51 -2.22
N SER A 127 4.65 -12.90 -3.47
CA SER A 127 3.30 -12.90 -4.04
C SER A 127 2.33 -13.70 -3.17
N CYS A 128 1.11 -13.18 -3.02
CA CYS A 128 0.04 -13.84 -2.31
C CYS A 128 -1.26 -13.83 -3.11
N LEU A 129 -2.22 -14.66 -2.68
CA LEU A 129 -3.57 -14.61 -3.22
C LEU A 129 -4.19 -13.27 -2.87
N ASP A 130 -4.79 -12.63 -3.88
CA ASP A 130 -5.53 -11.38 -3.69
C ASP A 130 -6.75 -11.63 -2.80
N PRO A 131 -6.78 -11.09 -1.56
CA PRO A 131 -7.93 -11.27 -0.68
C PRO A 131 -9.12 -10.40 -1.12
N ILE A 132 -8.90 -9.45 -2.04
CA ILE A 132 -9.90 -8.48 -2.44
C ILE A 132 -10.80 -9.11 -3.50
N PRO A 133 -12.13 -9.18 -3.25
CA PRO A 133 -13.05 -9.68 -4.24
C PRO A 133 -12.93 -8.87 -5.52
N ARG A 134 -12.65 -9.55 -6.63
CA ARG A 134 -12.98 -9.03 -7.96
C ARG A 134 -14.50 -9.00 -8.00
N ASN A 135 -15.07 -7.87 -8.43
CA ASN A 135 -16.50 -7.59 -8.38
C ASN A 135 -17.35 -8.85 -8.56
N PRO A 136 -18.27 -9.19 -7.62
CA PRO A 136 -19.20 -10.28 -7.88
C PRO A 136 -19.99 -9.94 -9.16
N PRO A 137 -20.23 -10.92 -10.05
CA PRO A 137 -21.12 -10.69 -11.19
C PRO A 137 -22.49 -10.26 -10.64
N ASP A 138 -22.89 -9.02 -10.97
CA ASP A 138 -24.18 -8.39 -10.68
C ASP A 138 -24.71 -8.45 -9.23
N GLY A 139 -24.56 -7.33 -8.50
CA GLY A 139 -25.57 -6.90 -7.52
C GLY A 139 -25.39 -7.28 -6.05
N GLN A 140 -24.29 -7.90 -5.66
CA GLN A 140 -24.02 -8.15 -4.23
C GLN A 140 -23.28 -6.97 -3.61
N GLN A 141 -24.03 -6.06 -2.98
CA GLN A 141 -23.47 -4.98 -2.15
C GLN A 141 -22.58 -5.58 -1.05
N PRO A 142 -21.32 -5.14 -0.90
CA PRO A 142 -20.54 -5.48 0.29
C PRO A 142 -21.27 -4.97 1.55
N PRO A 143 -21.16 -5.68 2.69
CA PRO A 143 -21.78 -5.23 3.93
C PRO A 143 -21.24 -3.83 4.28
N PRO A 144 -22.09 -2.92 4.79
CA PRO A 144 -21.62 -1.61 5.21
C PRO A 144 -20.51 -1.77 6.27
N ALA A 145 -19.42 -1.03 6.10
CA ALA A 145 -18.33 -0.99 7.07
C ALA A 145 -18.90 -0.59 8.45
N ALA A 146 -18.45 -1.28 9.51
CA ALA A 146 -18.81 -0.92 10.86
C ALA A 146 -18.47 0.56 11.12
N PRO A 147 -19.35 1.32 11.82
CA PRO A 147 -19.08 2.72 12.11
C PRO A 147 -17.75 2.86 12.85
N ALA A 148 -16.96 3.86 12.45
CA ALA A 148 -15.70 4.17 13.12
C ALA A 148 -15.92 4.30 14.64
N PRO A 149 -15.04 3.74 15.48
CA PRO A 149 -15.18 3.85 16.92
C PRO A 149 -15.24 5.33 17.30
N GLN A 150 -16.38 5.76 17.84
CA GLN A 150 -16.53 7.07 18.45
C GLN A 150 -15.58 7.11 19.64
N GLN A 151 -14.49 7.85 19.51
CA GLN A 151 -13.63 8.17 20.64
C GLN A 151 -14.42 9.13 21.53
N TRP A 152 -14.77 8.64 22.74
CA TRP A 152 -15.33 9.42 23.83
C TRP A 152 -14.19 9.88 24.75
#